data_AF-A0A2H1EHU0-F1
#
_entry.id   AF-A0A2H1EHU0-F1
#
_cell.length_a   1.000
_cell.length_b   1.000
_cell.length_c   1.000
_cell.angle_alpha   90.00
_cell.angle_beta   90.00
_cell.angle_gamma   90.00
#
_symmetry.space_group_name_H-M   'P 1'
#
loop_
_entity.id
_entity.type
_entity.pdbx_description
1 polymer ?
#
loop_
_entity_poly.entity_id
_entity_poly.type
_entity_poly.pdbx_seq_one_letter_code
_entity_poly.pdbx_strand_id
1 'polypeptide(L)'
;MLPISRHEMYGKAKAGSVAGIAGGIALLASFFGIDSSLNLPSGSFYMMIGLAVGLHGIPAIVFGSIVHMGTAALIGAVFCMCSALHPALYLRNIWKGVFAGGITGLEVYAIFFMPIALYLMIPTLGVATGSTASSQELLAVSTLKAHLGVIIWGALVLHVIYGVVMGFFSGMILQEDYKGARKKSLYELESESMPAT
;
A
#
# COMPACT_ATOMS: atom_id res chain seq x y z
N MET A 1 -4.13 24.39 17.64
CA MET A 1 -3.48 23.15 17.18
C MET A 1 -1.98 23.42 17.19
N LEU A 2 -1.20 22.73 18.02
CA LEU A 2 0.25 22.96 18.05
C LEU A 2 0.85 22.52 16.70
N PRO A 3 1.81 23.29 16.14
CA PRO A 3 2.44 22.91 14.88
C PRO A 3 3.21 21.60 15.06
N ILE A 4 2.90 20.60 14.23
CA ILE A 4 3.59 19.31 14.24
C ILE A 4 5.05 19.55 13.83
N SER A 5 5.99 19.08 14.64
CA SER A 5 7.41 19.26 14.33
C SER A 5 7.82 18.41 13.11
N ARG A 6 8.80 18.87 12.33
CA ARG A 6 9.35 18.09 11.20
C ARG A 6 9.89 16.73 11.65
N HIS A 7 10.46 16.66 12.86
CA HIS A 7 10.98 15.43 13.44
C HIS A 7 9.84 14.42 13.72
N GLU A 8 8.71 14.89 14.23
CA GLU A 8 7.53 14.06 14.46
C GLU A 8 6.95 13.54 13.13
N MET A 9 6.82 14.41 12.12
CA MET A 9 6.37 14.02 10.78
C MET A 9 7.29 12.95 10.15
N TYR A 10 8.60 13.11 10.28
CA TYR A 10 9.57 12.13 9.80
C TYR A 10 9.43 10.78 10.53
N GLY A 11 9.22 10.80 11.86
CA GLY A 11 8.95 9.60 12.64
C GLY A 11 7.70 8.86 12.15
N LYS A 12 6.61 9.59 11.87
CA LYS A 12 5.38 9.00 11.32
C LYS A 12 5.59 8.46 9.91
N ALA A 13 6.31 9.17 9.04
CA ALA A 13 6.63 8.71 7.69
C ALA A 13 7.45 7.41 7.71
N LYS A 14 8.45 7.30 8.59
CA LYS A 14 9.25 6.09 8.76
C LYS A 14 8.40 4.91 9.25
N ALA A 15 7.59 5.13 10.29
CA ALA A 15 6.68 4.11 10.81
C ALA A 15 5.71 3.62 9.71
N GLY A 16 5.13 4.56 8.97
CA GLY A 16 4.27 4.29 7.84
C GLY A 16 4.94 3.53 6.71
N SER A 17 6.20 3.86 6.37
CA SER A 17 6.95 3.15 5.34
C SER A 17 7.13 1.67 5.69
N VAL A 18 7.46 1.37 6.95
CA VAL A 18 7.60 -0.01 7.44
C VAL A 18 6.27 -0.76 7.39
N ALA A 19 5.19 -0.13 7.86
CA ALA A 19 3.85 -0.73 7.81
C ALA A 19 3.36 -0.94 6.36
N GLY A 20 3.67 -0.01 5.47
CA GLY A 20 3.39 -0.10 4.04
C GLY A 20 4.13 -1.26 3.37
N ILE A 21 5.42 -1.46 3.69
CA ILE A 21 6.18 -2.63 3.23
C ILE A 21 5.56 -3.93 3.75
N ALA A 22 5.14 -3.98 5.03
CA ALA A 22 4.49 -5.16 5.58
C ALA A 22 3.19 -5.50 4.82
N GLY A 23 2.38 -4.49 4.48
CA GLY A 23 1.23 -4.65 3.60
C GLY A 23 1.62 -5.12 2.20
N GLY A 24 2.69 -4.55 1.62
CA GLY A 24 3.22 -4.93 0.31
C GLY A 24 3.69 -6.40 0.27
N ILE A 25 4.33 -6.90 1.33
CA ILE A 25 4.72 -8.30 1.43
C ILE A 25 3.49 -9.22 1.46
N ALA A 26 2.41 -8.83 2.16
CA ALA A 26 1.16 -9.57 2.16
C ALA A 26 0.53 -9.66 0.75
N LEU A 27 0.63 -8.57 -0.04
CA LEU A 27 0.23 -8.59 -1.45
C LEU A 27 1.11 -9.51 -2.29
N LEU A 28 2.43 -9.43 -2.11
CA LEU A 28 3.40 -10.24 -2.85
C LEU A 28 3.13 -11.74 -2.66
N ALA A 29 2.87 -12.18 -1.43
CA ALA A 29 2.47 -13.56 -1.15
C ALA A 29 1.16 -13.95 -1.86
N SER A 30 0.20 -13.03 -1.90
CA SER A 30 -1.10 -13.26 -2.52
C SER A 30 -1.01 -13.38 -4.05
N PHE A 31 -0.16 -12.57 -4.69
CA PHE A 31 0.06 -12.64 -6.14
C PHE A 31 0.71 -13.95 -6.58
N PHE A 32 1.68 -14.48 -5.83
CA PHE A 32 2.23 -15.81 -6.14
C PHE A 32 1.19 -16.92 -6.03
N GLY A 33 0.27 -16.81 -5.07
CA GLY A 33 -0.87 -17.74 -4.95
C GLY A 33 -1.81 -17.68 -6.15
N ILE A 34 -2.11 -16.47 -6.65
CA ILE A 34 -2.96 -16.27 -7.84
C ILE A 34 -2.26 -16.75 -9.11
N ASP A 35 -0.96 -16.46 -9.27
CA ASP A 35 -0.19 -16.95 -10.41
C ASP A 35 -0.25 -18.48 -10.47
N SER A 36 -0.06 -19.15 -9.33
CA SER A 36 -0.14 -20.61 -9.25
C SER A 36 -1.54 -21.15 -9.58
N SER A 37 -2.62 -20.48 -9.17
CA SER A 37 -3.99 -20.94 -9.43
C SER A 37 -4.40 -20.77 -10.89
N LEU A 38 -3.80 -19.80 -11.59
CA LEU A 38 -4.01 -19.54 -13.01
C LEU A 38 -3.02 -20.27 -13.93
N ASN A 39 -2.15 -21.13 -13.39
CA ASN A 39 -1.05 -21.78 -14.11
C ASN A 39 -0.14 -20.77 -14.83
N LEU A 40 0.06 -19.61 -14.22
CA LEU A 40 0.96 -18.57 -14.72
C LEU A 40 2.34 -18.72 -14.09
N PRO A 41 3.40 -18.28 -14.80
CA PRO A 41 4.72 -18.14 -14.22
C PRO A 41 4.69 -17.22 -13.01
N SER A 42 5.41 -17.58 -11.95
CA SER A 42 5.51 -16.77 -10.75
C SER A 42 6.02 -15.36 -11.04
N GLY A 43 5.30 -14.35 -10.56
CA GLY A 43 5.62 -12.95 -10.77
C GLY A 43 5.01 -12.35 -12.04
N SER A 44 4.05 -13.03 -12.69
CA SER A 44 3.44 -12.58 -13.94
C SER A 44 2.77 -11.21 -13.78
N PHE A 45 2.11 -10.94 -12.66
CA PHE A 45 1.55 -9.61 -12.37
C PHE A 45 2.61 -8.51 -12.32
N TYR A 46 3.75 -8.76 -11.67
CA TYR A 46 4.84 -7.79 -11.58
C TYR A 46 5.57 -7.61 -12.92
N MET A 47 5.69 -8.70 -13.69
CA MET A 47 6.24 -8.67 -15.04
C MET A 47 5.52 -7.65 -15.93
N MET A 48 4.19 -7.53 -15.79
CA MET A 48 3.41 -6.58 -16.59
C MET A 48 3.90 -5.14 -16.41
N ILE A 49 4.30 -4.76 -15.19
CA ILE A 49 4.79 -3.40 -14.89
C ILE A 49 6.14 -3.18 -15.59
N GLY A 50 7.02 -4.19 -15.56
CA GLY A 50 8.29 -4.16 -16.27
C GLY A 50 8.12 -4.11 -17.79
N LEU A 51 7.20 -4.91 -18.35
CA LEU A 51 6.87 -4.90 -19.78
C LEU A 51 6.34 -3.52 -20.22
N ALA A 52 5.57 -2.84 -19.37
CA ALA A 52 5.06 -1.51 -19.67
C ALA A 52 6.16 -0.45 -19.83
N VAL A 53 7.36 -0.70 -19.29
CA VAL A 53 8.54 0.16 -19.46
C VAL A 53 9.59 -0.42 -20.41
N GLY A 54 9.24 -1.49 -21.14
CA GLY A 54 10.10 -2.13 -22.15
C GLY A 54 11.13 -3.13 -21.60
N LEU A 55 11.01 -3.54 -20.34
CA LEU A 55 11.82 -4.64 -19.78
C LEU A 55 11.17 -5.99 -20.07
N HIS A 56 11.98 -7.01 -20.27
CA HIS A 56 11.53 -8.38 -20.56
C HIS A 56 12.10 -9.38 -19.55
N GLY A 57 11.42 -10.52 -19.38
CA GLY A 57 11.87 -11.63 -18.54
C GLY A 57 12.07 -11.27 -17.06
N ILE A 58 13.11 -11.83 -16.44
CA ILE A 58 13.41 -11.64 -15.02
C ILE A 58 13.62 -10.16 -14.62
N PRO A 59 14.35 -9.33 -15.39
CA PRO A 59 14.44 -7.90 -15.13
C PRO A 59 13.08 -7.19 -15.00
N ALA A 60 12.10 -7.58 -15.82
CA ALA A 60 10.75 -7.00 -15.77
C ALA A 60 10.05 -7.31 -14.45
N ILE A 61 10.15 -8.56 -13.99
CA ILE A 61 9.58 -9.01 -12.71
C ILE A 61 10.23 -8.25 -11.55
N VAL A 62 11.57 -8.24 -11.49
CA VAL A 62 12.32 -7.59 -10.41
C VAL A 62 12.00 -6.10 -10.34
N PHE A 63 12.00 -5.41 -11.49
CA PHE A 63 11.64 -4.00 -11.57
C PHE A 63 10.22 -3.75 -11.07
N GLY A 64 9.24 -4.51 -11.57
CA GLY A 64 7.85 -4.41 -11.16
C GLY A 64 7.67 -4.62 -9.65
N SER A 65 8.35 -5.62 -9.07
CA SER A 65 8.32 -5.88 -7.63
C SER A 65 8.92 -4.73 -6.82
N ILE A 66 10.06 -4.16 -7.23
CA ILE A 66 10.70 -3.03 -6.54
C ILE A 66 9.80 -1.80 -6.58
N VAL A 67 9.26 -1.45 -7.75
CA VAL A 67 8.37 -0.29 -7.91
C VAL A 67 7.12 -0.46 -7.05
N HIS A 68 6.55 -1.67 -7.02
CA HIS A 68 5.37 -1.94 -6.19
C HIS A 68 5.69 -1.84 -4.69
N MET A 69 6.80 -2.41 -4.21
CA MET A 69 7.22 -2.28 -2.82
C MET A 69 7.53 -0.82 -2.43
N GLY A 70 8.17 -0.07 -3.32
CA GLY A 70 8.44 1.35 -3.13
C GLY A 70 7.15 2.18 -3.03
N THR A 71 6.18 1.88 -3.89
CA THR A 71 4.85 2.52 -3.85
C THR A 71 4.10 2.15 -2.57
N ALA A 72 4.14 0.88 -2.16
CA ALA A 72 3.54 0.41 -0.91
C ALA A 72 4.13 1.12 0.32
N ALA A 73 5.45 1.32 0.35
CA ALA A 73 6.13 2.08 1.39
C ALA A 73 5.70 3.56 1.39
N LEU A 74 5.63 4.18 0.21
CA LEU A 74 5.24 5.59 0.06
C LEU A 74 3.80 5.83 0.54
N ILE A 75 2.86 4.98 0.13
CA ILE A 75 1.46 5.06 0.58
C ILE A 75 1.39 4.92 2.10
N GLY A 76 2.10 3.95 2.68
CA GLY A 76 2.17 3.79 4.13
C GLY A 76 2.73 5.01 4.84
N ALA A 77 3.79 5.61 4.30
CA ALA A 77 4.36 6.85 4.83
C ALA A 77 3.33 7.98 4.84
N VAL A 78 2.65 8.21 3.72
CA VAL A 78 1.59 9.23 3.58
C VAL A 78 0.44 8.95 4.53
N PHE A 79 -0.02 7.69 4.64
CA PHE A 79 -1.07 7.29 5.56
C PHE A 79 -0.76 7.68 7.01
N CYS A 80 0.43 7.33 7.51
CA CYS A 80 0.84 7.67 8.88
C CYS A 80 1.06 9.17 9.07
N MET A 81 1.60 9.88 8.07
CA MET A 81 1.72 11.34 8.10
C MET A 81 0.34 12.02 8.20
N CYS A 82 -0.62 11.60 7.36
CA CYS A 82 -1.99 12.10 7.39
C CYS A 82 -2.67 11.80 8.73
N SER A 83 -2.35 10.67 9.36
CA SER A 83 -2.89 10.35 10.68
C SER A 83 -2.59 11.42 11.73
N ALA A 84 -1.46 12.13 11.62
CA ALA A 84 -1.06 13.18 12.55
C ALA A 84 -1.75 14.53 12.30
N LEU A 85 -2.32 14.75 11.11
CA LEU A 85 -2.86 16.04 10.69
C LEU A 85 -4.16 16.44 11.42
N HIS A 86 -4.94 15.48 11.90
CA HIS A 86 -6.21 15.76 12.57
C HIS A 86 -6.52 14.77 13.69
N PRO A 87 -7.07 15.18 14.85
CA PRO A 87 -7.35 14.28 15.97
C PRO A 87 -8.32 13.15 15.63
N ALA A 88 -9.22 13.38 14.67
CA ALA A 88 -10.11 12.34 14.15
C ALA A 88 -9.38 11.22 13.42
N LEU A 89 -8.16 11.48 12.92
CA LEU A 89 -7.34 10.53 12.18
C LEU A 89 -6.30 9.82 13.08
N TYR A 90 -6.16 10.21 14.34
CA TYR A 90 -5.25 9.55 15.27
C TYR A 90 -5.58 8.05 15.41
N LEU A 91 -4.56 7.22 15.16
CA LEU A 91 -4.61 5.77 15.27
C LEU A 91 -4.50 5.34 16.75
N ARG A 92 -5.49 5.73 17.56
CA ARG A 92 -5.51 5.51 19.02
C ARG A 92 -5.60 4.04 19.43
N ASN A 93 -6.10 3.19 18.55
CA ASN A 93 -6.20 1.76 18.76
C ASN A 93 -6.00 1.03 17.43
N ILE A 94 -5.64 -0.25 17.52
CA ILE A 94 -5.33 -1.10 16.35
C ILE A 94 -6.53 -1.21 15.41
N TRP A 95 -7.75 -1.37 15.95
CA TRP A 95 -8.98 -1.52 15.16
C TRP A 95 -9.26 -0.30 14.28
N LYS A 96 -9.07 0.91 14.81
CA LYS A 96 -9.20 2.14 14.04
C LYS A 96 -8.14 2.23 12.94
N GLY A 97 -6.92 1.74 13.21
CA GLY A 97 -5.88 1.56 12.20
C GLY A 97 -6.33 0.62 11.07
N VAL A 98 -6.88 -0.54 11.41
CA VAL A 98 -7.42 -1.52 10.44
C VAL A 98 -8.53 -0.91 9.58
N PHE A 99 -9.52 -0.25 10.19
CA PHE A 99 -10.62 0.38 9.44
C PHE A 99 -10.12 1.52 8.53
N ALA A 100 -9.30 2.43 9.06
CA ALA A 100 -8.74 3.53 8.27
C ALA A 100 -7.83 3.01 7.14
N GLY A 101 -7.03 1.98 7.42
CA GLY A 101 -6.19 1.31 6.45
C GLY A 101 -6.99 0.64 5.35
N GLY A 102 -8.08 -0.07 5.68
CA GLY A 102 -8.98 -0.69 4.70
C GLY A 102 -9.62 0.35 3.76
N ILE A 103 -10.07 1.49 4.29
CA ILE A 103 -10.56 2.62 3.48
C ILE A 103 -9.45 3.16 2.59
N THR A 104 -8.24 3.34 3.12
CA THR A 104 -7.08 3.79 2.33
C THR A 104 -6.77 2.80 1.19
N GLY A 105 -6.88 1.49 1.43
CA GLY A 105 -6.74 0.47 0.41
C GLY A 105 -7.76 0.61 -0.72
N LEU A 106 -9.03 0.89 -0.37
CA LEU A 106 -10.08 1.17 -1.34
C LEU A 106 -9.80 2.44 -2.16
N GLU A 107 -9.31 3.50 -1.53
CA GLU A 107 -8.92 4.74 -2.21
C GLU A 107 -7.74 4.51 -3.16
N VAL A 108 -6.72 3.76 -2.71
CA VAL A 108 -5.56 3.40 -3.56
C VAL A 108 -6.02 2.61 -4.78
N TYR A 109 -6.93 1.67 -4.59
CA TYR A 109 -7.52 0.91 -5.69
C TYR A 109 -8.26 1.81 -6.68
N ALA A 110 -9.18 2.64 -6.19
CA ALA A 110 -10.05 3.43 -7.05
C ALA A 110 -9.32 4.58 -7.77
N ILE A 111 -8.39 5.25 -7.08
CA ILE A 111 -7.75 6.49 -7.56
C ILE A 111 -6.47 6.18 -8.34
N PHE A 112 -5.69 5.19 -7.92
CA PHE A 112 -4.40 4.90 -8.55
C PHE A 112 -4.46 3.64 -9.39
N PHE A 113 -4.82 2.49 -8.80
CA PHE A 113 -4.78 1.22 -9.51
C PHE A 113 -5.70 1.20 -10.73
N MET A 114 -6.96 1.62 -10.58
CA MET A 114 -7.95 1.57 -11.66
C MET A 114 -7.54 2.43 -12.87
N PRO A 115 -7.19 3.72 -12.72
CA PRO A 115 -6.73 4.52 -13.87
C PRO A 115 -5.44 3.98 -14.50
N ILE A 116 -4.47 3.56 -13.69
CA ILE A 116 -3.22 2.99 -14.20
C ILE A 116 -3.48 1.69 -14.96
N ALA A 117 -4.31 0.79 -14.42
CA ALA A 117 -4.63 -0.47 -15.04
C ALA A 117 -5.35 -0.28 -16.39
N LEU A 118 -6.41 0.53 -16.40
CA LEU A 118 -7.26 0.71 -17.58
C LEU A 118 -6.63 1.56 -18.67
N TYR A 119 -5.95 2.65 -18.31
CA TYR A 119 -5.48 3.64 -19.28
C TYR A 119 -3.99 3.52 -19.62
N LEU A 120 -3.19 2.88 -18.78
CA LEU A 120 -1.75 2.71 -19.04
C LEU A 120 -1.40 1.25 -19.29
N MET A 121 -1.65 0.37 -18.33
CA MET A 121 -1.17 -1.01 -18.38
C MET A 121 -1.79 -1.80 -19.53
N ILE A 122 -3.13 -1.88 -19.60
CA ILE A 122 -3.80 -2.70 -20.62
C ILE A 122 -3.44 -2.25 -22.05
N PRO A 123 -3.47 -0.94 -22.40
CA PRO A 123 -3.04 -0.48 -23.71
C PRO A 123 -1.56 -0.80 -23.99
N THR A 124 -0.68 -0.52 -23.03
CA THR A 124 0.78 -0.69 -23.22
C THR A 124 1.15 -2.16 -23.40
N LEU A 125 0.49 -3.07 -22.69
CA LEU A 125 0.69 -4.51 -22.86
C LEU A 125 0.28 -5.00 -24.25
N GLY A 126 -0.68 -4.33 -24.93
CA GLY A 126 -1.00 -4.63 -26.33
C GLY A 126 0.13 -4.29 -27.30
N VAL A 127 0.93 -3.28 -26.98
CA VAL A 127 2.09 -2.85 -27.79
C VAL A 127 3.36 -3.62 -27.43
N ALA A 128 3.57 -3.91 -26.14
CA ALA A 128 4.76 -4.56 -25.62
C ALA A 128 4.89 -6.04 -26.03
N THR A 129 3.79 -6.71 -26.36
CA THR A 129 3.78 -8.13 -26.81
C THR A 129 4.00 -8.31 -28.33
N GLY A 130 4.76 -7.41 -28.96
CA GLY A 130 5.15 -7.53 -30.36
C GLY A 130 6.21 -8.63 -30.61
N SER A 131 7.13 -8.38 -31.53
CA SER A 131 8.08 -9.39 -32.05
C SER A 131 9.16 -9.86 -31.07
N THR A 132 9.32 -9.20 -29.92
CA THR A 132 10.37 -9.47 -28.92
C THR A 132 9.86 -10.23 -27.69
N ALA A 133 8.55 -10.43 -27.56
CA ALA A 133 7.97 -11.13 -26.43
C ALA A 133 8.17 -12.64 -26.52
N SER A 134 8.57 -13.25 -25.41
CA SER A 134 8.63 -14.71 -25.27
C SER A 134 7.23 -15.33 -25.32
N SER A 135 7.15 -16.63 -25.66
CA SER A 135 5.90 -17.39 -25.61
C SER A 135 5.23 -17.35 -24.23
N GLN A 136 6.04 -17.31 -23.17
CA GLN A 136 5.60 -17.22 -21.79
C GLN A 136 4.99 -15.84 -21.45
N GLU A 137 5.58 -14.75 -21.93
CA GLU A 137 5.04 -13.39 -21.77
C GLU A 137 3.72 -13.23 -22.53
N LEU A 138 3.65 -13.79 -23.75
CA LEU A 138 2.44 -13.78 -24.55
C LEU A 138 1.30 -14.57 -23.89
N LEU A 139 1.62 -15.74 -23.30
CA LEU A 139 0.67 -16.52 -22.51
C LEU A 139 0.19 -15.73 -21.28
N ALA A 140 1.09 -15.10 -20.52
CA ALA A 140 0.71 -14.31 -19.36
C ALA A 140 -0.22 -13.15 -19.72
N VAL A 141 0.10 -12.38 -20.76
CA VAL A 141 -0.72 -11.24 -21.21
C VAL A 141 -2.07 -11.69 -21.75
N SER A 142 -2.12 -12.78 -22.54
CA SER A 142 -3.37 -13.29 -23.10
C SER A 142 -4.31 -13.83 -22.02
N THR A 143 -3.80 -14.62 -21.07
CA THR A 143 -4.57 -15.09 -19.91
C THR A 143 -5.07 -13.91 -19.07
N LEU A 144 -4.22 -12.90 -18.83
CA LEU A 144 -4.60 -11.71 -18.08
C LEU A 144 -5.74 -10.95 -18.77
N LYS A 145 -5.67 -10.77 -20.09
CA LYS A 145 -6.73 -10.12 -20.89
C LYS A 145 -8.03 -10.93 -20.86
N ALA A 146 -7.94 -12.26 -20.96
CA ALA A 146 -9.11 -13.14 -20.94
C ALA A 146 -9.84 -13.11 -19.57
N HIS A 147 -9.10 -12.91 -18.48
CA HIS A 147 -9.65 -12.90 -17.12
C HIS A 147 -9.73 -11.51 -16.49
N LEU A 148 -9.70 -10.45 -17.30
CA LEU A 148 -9.59 -9.07 -16.82
C LEU A 148 -10.64 -8.69 -15.77
N GLY A 149 -11.90 -9.12 -15.96
CA GLY A 149 -12.96 -8.86 -14.99
C GLY A 149 -12.69 -9.46 -13.60
N VAL A 150 -12.19 -10.70 -13.56
CA VAL A 150 -11.81 -11.38 -12.31
C VAL A 150 -10.61 -10.69 -11.68
N ILE A 151 -9.65 -10.25 -12.48
CA ILE A 151 -8.44 -9.56 -12.01
C ILE A 151 -8.77 -8.21 -11.40
N ILE A 152 -9.68 -7.43 -11.99
CA ILE A 152 -10.12 -6.15 -11.44
C ILE A 152 -10.76 -6.35 -10.06
N TRP A 153 -11.69 -7.31 -9.93
CA TRP A 153 -12.31 -7.63 -8.64
C TRP A 153 -11.33 -8.22 -7.62
N GLY A 154 -10.43 -9.10 -8.06
CA GLY A 154 -9.37 -9.65 -7.23
C GLY A 154 -8.43 -8.55 -6.72
N ALA A 155 -8.05 -7.61 -7.59
CA ALA A 155 -7.23 -6.47 -7.23
C ALA A 155 -7.91 -5.59 -6.19
N LEU A 156 -9.23 -5.36 -6.27
CA LEU A 156 -9.95 -4.64 -5.22
C LEU A 156 -9.76 -5.31 -3.85
N VAL A 157 -10.01 -6.62 -3.77
CA VAL A 157 -9.87 -7.39 -2.53
C VAL A 157 -8.44 -7.32 -2.01
N LEU A 158 -7.45 -7.48 -2.89
CA LEU A 158 -6.04 -7.39 -2.53
C LEU A 158 -5.67 -6.02 -1.98
N HIS A 159 -6.10 -4.93 -2.61
CA HIS A 159 -5.81 -3.58 -2.12
C HIS A 159 -6.45 -3.30 -0.75
N VAL A 160 -7.64 -3.85 -0.49
CA VAL A 160 -8.25 -3.78 0.84
C VAL A 160 -7.43 -4.58 1.86
N ILE A 161 -6.95 -5.79 1.51
CA ILE A 161 -6.06 -6.59 2.38
C ILE A 161 -4.77 -5.83 2.69
N TYR A 162 -4.13 -5.24 1.67
CA TYR A 162 -2.99 -4.35 1.83
C TYR A 162 -3.27 -3.25 2.85
N GLY A 163 -4.41 -2.56 2.65
CA GLY A 163 -4.88 -1.50 3.52
C GLY A 163 -5.02 -1.94 4.97
N VAL A 164 -5.68 -3.08 5.18
CA VAL A 164 -5.91 -3.68 6.50
C VAL A 164 -4.58 -4.04 7.18
N VAL A 165 -3.65 -4.69 6.47
CA VAL A 165 -2.35 -5.10 7.03
C VAL A 165 -1.51 -3.88 7.37
N MET A 166 -1.38 -2.92 6.45
CA MET A 166 -0.70 -1.64 6.70
C MET A 166 -1.32 -0.92 7.91
N GLY A 167 -2.65 -0.84 7.98
CA GLY A 167 -3.39 -0.18 9.05
C GLY A 167 -3.18 -0.86 10.40
N PHE A 168 -3.14 -2.19 10.42
CA PHE A 168 -2.83 -2.99 11.61
C PHE A 168 -1.44 -2.67 12.15
N PHE A 169 -0.40 -2.75 11.32
CA PHE A 169 0.98 -2.46 11.72
C PHE A 169 1.16 -0.98 12.12
N SER A 170 0.54 -0.06 11.39
CA SER A 170 0.55 1.38 11.73
C SER A 170 -0.09 1.63 13.10
N GLY A 171 -1.22 0.96 13.38
CA GLY A 171 -1.88 1.03 14.68
C GLY A 171 -1.02 0.48 15.81
N MET A 172 -0.33 -0.64 15.58
CA MET A 172 0.60 -1.22 16.57
C MET A 172 1.79 -0.30 16.87
N ILE A 173 2.38 0.32 15.84
CA ILE A 173 3.55 1.18 16.00
C ILE A 173 3.16 2.51 16.66
N LEU A 174 2.03 3.11 16.28
CA LEU A 174 1.68 4.48 16.69
C LEU A 174 0.80 4.56 17.94
N GLN A 175 0.20 3.46 18.41
CA GLN A 175 -0.68 3.48 19.58
C GLN A 175 0.02 4.00 20.84
N GLU A 176 1.30 3.70 21.03
CA GLU A 176 2.05 4.09 22.24
C GLU A 176 2.33 5.58 22.26
N ASP A 177 2.74 6.14 21.11
CA ASP A 177 2.92 7.58 20.91
C ASP A 177 1.64 8.35 21.27
N TYR A 178 0.48 7.88 20.79
CA TYR A 178 -0.80 8.54 21.04
C TYR A 178 -1.27 8.39 22.49
N LYS A 179 -0.97 7.27 23.16
CA LYS A 179 -1.25 7.10 24.60
C LYS A 179 -0.37 8.00 25.46
N GLY A 180 0.92 8.11 25.14
CA GLY A 180 1.89 8.95 25.85
C GLY A 180 1.53 10.44 25.75
N ALA A 181 1.21 10.93 24.56
CA ALA A 181 0.80 12.33 24.34
C ALA A 181 -0.48 12.70 25.12
N ARG A 182 -1.45 11.79 25.18
CA ARG A 182 -2.69 11.98 25.95
C ARG A 182 -2.39 12.09 27.46
N LYS A 183 -1.53 11.23 27.98
CA LYS A 183 -1.16 11.22 29.40
C LYS A 183 -0.48 12.55 29.78
N LYS A 184 0.46 13.04 28.97
CA LYS A 184 1.13 14.34 29.21
C LYS A 184 0.16 15.52 29.25
N SER A 185 -0.76 15.59 28.30
CA SER A 185 -1.79 16.64 28.26
C SER A 185 -2.71 16.63 29.49
N LEU A 186 -3.05 15.46 30.03
CA LEU A 186 -3.84 15.34 31.27
C LEU A 186 -3.09 15.88 32.48
N TYR A 187 -1.79 15.56 32.62
CA TYR A 187 -0.96 16.09 33.72
C TYR A 187 -0.81 17.61 33.65
N GLU A 188 -0.62 18.19 32.45
CA GLU A 188 -0.51 19.64 32.28
C GLU A 188 -1.80 20.34 32.73
N LEU A 189 -2.97 19.83 32.31
CA LEU A 189 -4.27 20.35 32.75
C LEU A 189 -4.50 20.21 34.26
N GLU A 190 -4.09 19.08 34.85
CA GLU A 190 -4.20 18.87 36.29
C GLU A 190 -3.30 19.85 37.07
N SER A 191 -2.07 20.08 36.59
CA SER A 191 -1.11 21.01 37.20
C SER A 191 -1.56 22.48 37.13
N GLU A 192 -2.22 22.90 36.05
CA GLU A 192 -2.79 24.26 35.93
C GLU A 192 -4.02 24.47 36.82
N SER A 193 -4.72 23.39 37.18
CA SER A 193 -5.93 23.45 38.02
C SER A 193 -5.65 23.49 39.53
N MET A 194 -4.40 23.26 39.95
CA MET A 194 -4.03 23.32 41.37
C MET A 194 -3.84 24.78 41.79
N PRO A 195 -4.53 25.26 42.84
CA PRO A 195 -4.32 26.62 43.35
C PRO A 195 -2.87 26.73 43.86
N ALA A 196 -2.19 27.80 43.47
CA ALA A 196 -0.88 28.14 44.02
C ALA A 196 -1.02 28.34 45.54
N THR A 197 -0.47 27.39 46.31
CA THR A 197 -0.39 27.43 47.78
C THR A 197 0.70 28.36 48.25
#